data_AF-A0A6C0BWS5-F1
#
_entry.id   AF-A0A6C0BWS5-F1
#
_cell.length_a   1.000
_cell.length_b   1.000
_cell.length_c   1.000
_cell.angle_alpha   90.00
_cell.angle_beta   90.00
_cell.angle_gamma   90.00
#
_symmetry.space_group_name_H-M   'P 1'
#
loop_
_entity.id
_entity.type
_entity.pdbx_description
1 polymer ?
#
loop_
_entity_poly.entity_id
_entity_poly.type
_entity_poly.pdbx_seq_one_letter_code
_entity_poly.pdbx_strand_id
1 'polypeptide(L)'
;MDPYDINNILQTYNAVSQQNDYQEICCVCQDIVDNGEQVYELPECNHMFHTNCIMTWFRAQNNACPLCANPGINNKKDKVKERRDYGYFGGWSSAQRKMNTARYKMVAKIIYNKDCPKDLLKLHKSLSINIDAIKLIKNEFDVFKKTDKKHLPYEKAVQETEQRLRKMRTLGLKVYKQVMNVIEYPIVPIIIPTRQ
;
A
#
# COMPACT_ATOMS: atom_id res chain seq x y z
N MET A 1 54.37 20.36 -34.11
CA MET A 1 53.13 20.75 -33.40
C MET A 1 52.88 19.68 -32.36
N ASP A 2 52.76 20.10 -31.10
CA ASP A 2 52.83 19.23 -29.93
C ASP A 2 51.52 18.43 -29.75
N PRO A 3 51.55 17.10 -29.64
CA PRO A 3 50.35 16.25 -29.50
C PRO A 3 49.54 16.45 -28.21
N TYR A 4 50.06 17.25 -27.25
CA TYR A 4 49.46 17.48 -25.94
C TYR A 4 49.07 18.95 -25.69
N ASP A 5 48.62 19.67 -26.73
CA ASP A 5 48.05 21.00 -26.52
C ASP A 5 46.71 20.90 -25.77
N ILE A 6 46.80 20.97 -24.45
CA ILE A 6 45.69 20.91 -23.49
C ILE A 6 44.62 21.95 -23.83
N ASN A 7 44.99 23.11 -24.41
CA ASN A 7 44.01 24.13 -24.78
C ASN A 7 43.13 23.66 -25.94
N ASN A 8 43.69 22.89 -26.87
CA ASN A 8 42.95 22.35 -28.01
C ASN A 8 42.05 21.19 -27.58
N ILE A 9 42.50 20.38 -26.61
CA ILE A 9 41.68 19.32 -25.98
C ILE A 9 40.52 19.94 -25.18
N LEU A 10 40.77 21.03 -24.44
CA LEU A 10 39.71 21.73 -23.70
C LEU A 10 38.75 22.47 -24.64
N GLN A 11 39.24 23.06 -25.74
CA GLN A 11 38.40 23.70 -26.75
C GLN A 11 37.52 22.69 -27.49
N THR A 12 38.05 21.51 -27.83
CA THR A 12 37.27 20.43 -28.43
C THR A 12 36.28 19.83 -27.44
N TYR A 13 36.66 19.61 -26.17
CA TYR A 13 35.73 19.17 -25.13
C TYR A 13 34.60 20.18 -24.90
N ASN A 14 34.93 21.48 -24.86
CA ASN A 14 33.94 22.53 -24.72
C ASN A 14 33.02 22.64 -25.94
N ALA A 15 33.56 22.53 -27.16
CA ALA A 15 32.77 22.52 -28.40
C ALA A 15 31.84 21.30 -28.50
N VAL A 16 32.29 20.12 -28.07
CA VAL A 16 31.47 18.89 -27.99
C VAL A 16 30.42 19.02 -26.87
N SER A 17 30.78 19.58 -25.72
CA SER A 17 29.86 19.79 -24.60
C SER A 17 28.76 20.83 -24.88
N GLN A 18 28.98 21.74 -25.82
CA GLN A 18 27.99 22.71 -26.29
C GLN A 18 27.07 22.16 -27.40
N GLN A 19 27.35 20.95 -27.91
CA GLN A 19 26.50 20.24 -28.88
C GLN A 19 25.74 19.05 -28.27
N ASN A 20 25.90 18.78 -26.98
CA ASN A 20 24.96 17.93 -26.26
C ASN A 20 23.77 18.78 -25.86
N ASP A 21 22.75 18.79 -26.73
CA ASP A 21 21.38 18.92 -26.25
C ASP A 21 21.25 17.93 -25.08
N TYR A 22 21.09 18.45 -23.86
CA TYR A 22 20.87 17.64 -22.67
C TYR A 22 19.49 16.99 -22.79
N GLN A 23 19.40 15.97 -23.65
CA GLN A 23 18.23 15.16 -23.80
C GLN A 23 18.12 14.31 -22.53
N GLU A 24 17.16 14.62 -21.68
CA GLU A 24 16.86 13.78 -20.52
C GLU A 24 16.53 12.37 -21.01
N ILE A 25 17.13 11.35 -20.39
CA ILE A 25 16.92 9.94 -20.74
C ILE A 25 15.93 9.34 -19.73
N CYS A 26 14.90 8.67 -20.25
CA CYS A 26 13.92 7.97 -19.43
C CYS A 26 14.59 6.72 -18.86
N CYS A 27 14.84 6.68 -17.55
CA CYS A 27 15.59 5.56 -16.94
C CYS A 27 14.85 4.21 -16.98
N VAL A 28 13.57 4.21 -17.37
CA VAL A 28 12.74 3.01 -17.46
C VAL A 28 12.95 2.28 -18.79
N CYS A 29 12.97 3.01 -19.91
CA CYS A 29 13.16 2.44 -21.26
C CYS A 29 14.53 2.76 -21.87
N GLN A 30 15.34 3.60 -21.22
CA GLN A 30 16.66 4.06 -21.65
C GLN A 30 16.67 4.87 -22.95
N ASP A 31 15.54 5.47 -23.32
CA ASP A 31 15.39 6.33 -24.50
C ASP A 31 15.17 7.80 -24.11
N ILE A 32 15.32 8.71 -25.08
CA ILE A 32 15.15 10.17 -24.91
C ILE A 32 13.72 10.47 -24.46
N VAL A 33 13.58 11.23 -23.37
CA VAL A 33 12.29 11.60 -22.77
C VAL A 33 11.43 12.40 -23.76
N ASP A 34 12.02 13.35 -24.48
CA ASP A 34 11.33 14.22 -25.43
C ASP A 34 11.43 13.73 -26.89
N ASN A 35 11.18 12.43 -27.12
CA ASN A 35 11.20 11.83 -28.46
C ASN A 35 9.82 11.88 -29.16
N GLY A 36 9.03 12.93 -28.90
CA GLY A 36 7.66 13.07 -29.42
C GLY A 36 6.59 12.25 -28.67
N GLU A 37 6.95 11.59 -27.57
CA GLU A 37 6.01 10.93 -26.66
C GLU A 37 5.54 11.85 -25.54
N GLN A 38 4.38 11.55 -24.93
CA GLN A 38 3.90 12.31 -23.78
C GLN A 38 4.82 12.11 -22.58
N VAL A 39 5.33 13.20 -22.03
CA VAL A 39 6.20 13.21 -20.85
C VAL A 39 5.39 13.49 -19.58
N TYR A 40 5.79 12.85 -18.48
CA TYR A 40 5.24 13.08 -17.16
C TYR A 40 6.36 13.40 -16.18
N GLU A 41 6.27 14.57 -15.55
CA GLU A 41 7.16 15.01 -14.48
C GLU A 41 6.54 14.68 -13.12
N LEU A 42 7.31 14.03 -12.24
CA LEU A 42 6.88 13.78 -10.87
C LEU A 42 6.97 15.08 -10.03
N PRO A 43 5.86 15.58 -9.44
CA PRO A 43 5.83 16.88 -8.77
C PRO A 43 6.68 16.98 -7.48
N GLU A 44 7.14 15.84 -6.95
CA GLU A 44 7.84 15.76 -5.66
C GLU A 44 9.36 15.69 -5.80
N CYS A 45 9.84 15.34 -6.99
CA CYS A 45 11.26 15.18 -7.27
C CYS A 45 11.68 15.69 -8.64
N ASN A 46 10.74 16.22 -9.42
CA ASN A 46 10.92 16.82 -10.74
C ASN A 46 11.63 15.91 -11.75
N HIS A 47 11.54 14.61 -11.57
CA HIS A 47 12.10 13.63 -12.49
C HIS A 47 11.11 13.36 -13.62
N MET A 48 11.60 13.40 -14.86
CA MET A 48 10.78 13.24 -16.07
C MET A 48 10.91 11.83 -16.64
N PHE A 49 9.79 11.30 -17.13
CA PHE A 49 9.69 9.98 -17.74
C PHE A 49 8.65 10.03 -18.86
N HIS A 50 8.68 9.08 -19.80
CA HIS A 50 7.50 8.87 -20.65
C HIS A 50 6.30 8.49 -19.78
N THR A 51 5.15 9.08 -20.08
CA THR A 51 3.88 8.83 -19.38
C THR A 51 3.59 7.34 -19.32
N ASN A 52 3.82 6.60 -20.41
CA ASN A 52 3.57 5.16 -20.45
C ASN A 52 4.55 4.36 -19.56
N CYS A 53 5.82 4.76 -19.53
CA CYS A 53 6.86 4.14 -18.72
C CYS A 53 6.56 4.28 -17.22
N ILE A 54 6.29 5.51 -16.78
CA ILE A 54 6.01 5.77 -15.36
C ILE A 54 4.66 5.17 -14.92
N MET A 55 3.67 5.13 -15.81
CA MET A 55 2.39 4.45 -15.54
C MET A 55 2.57 2.94 -15.41
N THR A 56 3.36 2.31 -16.28
CA THR A 56 3.65 0.87 -16.19
C THR A 56 4.41 0.55 -14.90
N TRP A 57 5.34 1.41 -14.51
CA TRP A 57 6.06 1.29 -13.24
C TRP A 57 5.12 1.28 -12.03
N PHE A 58 4.18 2.25 -11.95
CA PHE A 58 3.19 2.29 -10.87
C PHE A 58 2.20 1.12 -10.90
N ARG A 59 1.81 0.65 -12.10
CA ARG A 59 0.95 -0.54 -12.26
C ARG A 59 1.61 -1.84 -11.81
N ALA A 60 2.94 -1.92 -11.87
CA ALA A 60 3.74 -3.04 -11.38
C ALA A 60 3.91 -3.06 -9.84
N GLN A 61 3.08 -2.31 -9.10
CA GLN A 61 3.09 -2.19 -7.63
C GLN A 61 4.29 -1.43 -7.04
N ASN A 62 5.04 -0.68 -7.85
CA ASN A 62 6.08 0.20 -7.34
C ASN A 62 5.49 1.57 -6.99
N ASN A 63 5.58 2.00 -5.73
CA ASN A 63 4.98 3.27 -5.26
C ASN A 63 6.02 4.39 -5.05
N ALA A 64 7.15 4.34 -5.75
CA ALA A 64 8.24 5.28 -5.58
C ALA A 64 8.87 5.65 -6.91
N CYS A 65 9.49 6.83 -6.98
CA CYS A 65 10.23 7.28 -8.16
C CYS A 65 11.32 6.26 -8.55
N PRO A 66 11.40 5.84 -9.84
CA PRO A 66 12.45 4.94 -10.32
C PRO A 66 13.88 5.48 -10.14
N LEU A 67 14.05 6.80 -10.16
CA LEU A 67 15.37 7.45 -10.08
C LEU A 67 15.84 7.68 -8.64
N CYS A 68 14.98 8.21 -7.77
CA CYS A 68 15.39 8.64 -6.42
C CYS A 68 14.68 7.92 -5.27
N ALA A 69 13.81 6.96 -5.57
CA ALA A 69 12.99 6.25 -4.61
C ALA A 69 12.11 7.16 -3.71
N ASN A 70 11.88 8.42 -4.10
CA ASN A 70 10.92 9.30 -3.41
C ASN A 70 9.51 8.67 -3.53
N PRO A 71 8.85 8.39 -2.40
CA PRO A 71 7.58 7.68 -2.42
C PRO A 71 6.34 8.61 -2.59
N GLY A 72 6.56 9.91 -2.73
CA GLY A 72 5.54 10.92 -3.01
C GLY A 72 4.68 11.36 -1.81
N ILE A 73 3.88 12.42 -2.00
CA ILE A 73 3.11 13.11 -0.93
C ILE A 73 2.09 12.22 -0.22
N ASN A 74 1.62 11.16 -0.90
CA ASN A 74 0.67 10.19 -0.36
C ASN A 74 1.34 9.09 0.45
N ASN A 75 2.66 8.95 0.36
CA ASN A 75 3.44 8.08 1.21
C ASN A 75 4.11 8.90 2.31
N LYS A 76 3.26 9.63 3.05
CA LYS A 76 3.58 9.92 4.45
C LYS A 76 3.76 8.55 5.05
N LYS A 77 5.02 8.12 5.25
CA LYS A 77 5.33 6.94 6.05
C LYS A 77 4.45 7.07 7.27
N ASP A 78 3.38 6.28 7.32
CA ASP A 78 2.56 6.13 8.49
C ASP A 78 3.55 5.52 9.48
N LYS A 79 4.30 6.38 10.17
CA LYS A 79 4.96 6.07 11.43
C LYS A 79 3.86 5.90 12.48
N VAL A 80 2.82 5.13 12.16
CA VAL A 80 2.19 4.27 13.13
C VAL A 80 3.35 3.38 13.55
N LYS A 81 4.04 3.79 14.62
CA LYS A 81 4.95 2.92 15.36
C LYS A 81 4.27 1.57 15.34
N GLU A 82 4.86 0.61 14.64
CA GLU A 82 4.48 -0.78 14.70
C GLU A 82 4.73 -1.17 16.16
N ARG A 83 3.79 -0.82 17.04
CA ARG A 83 3.68 -1.48 18.31
C ARG A 83 3.43 -2.90 17.86
N ARG A 84 4.43 -3.76 18.06
CA ARG A 84 4.32 -5.21 18.05
C ARG A 84 3.32 -5.57 19.14
N ASP A 85 2.06 -5.21 18.93
CA ASP A 85 0.92 -5.50 19.76
C ASP A 85 0.45 -6.91 19.38
N TYR A 86 1.40 -7.85 19.46
CA TYR A 86 1.12 -9.26 19.56
C TYR A 86 0.71 -9.55 21.00
N GLY A 87 -0.25 -8.78 21.50
CA GLY A 87 -1.03 -9.17 22.66
C GLY A 87 -1.88 -10.39 22.30
N TYR A 88 -2.43 -10.99 23.34
CA TYR A 88 -3.34 -12.12 23.33
C TYR A 88 -4.57 -12.01 22.38
N PHE A 89 -4.87 -10.79 21.87
CA PHE A 89 -5.95 -10.44 20.93
C PHE A 89 -5.45 -9.93 19.55
N GLY A 90 -4.14 -10.01 19.27
CA GLY A 90 -3.42 -9.18 18.28
C GLY A 90 -3.95 -9.18 16.85
N GLY A 91 -4.64 -10.23 16.40
CA GLY A 91 -5.29 -10.23 15.08
C GLY A 91 -6.47 -9.26 14.99
N TRP A 92 -7.43 -9.35 15.92
CA TRP A 92 -8.63 -8.53 15.89
C TRP A 92 -8.36 -7.06 16.20
N SER A 93 -7.59 -6.76 17.25
CA SER A 93 -7.25 -5.38 17.61
C SER A 93 -6.48 -4.67 16.49
N SER A 94 -5.58 -5.39 15.81
CA SER A 94 -4.87 -4.85 14.65
C SER A 94 -5.79 -4.63 13.46
N ALA A 95 -6.69 -5.58 13.18
CA ALA A 95 -7.69 -5.42 12.14
C ALA A 95 -8.55 -4.17 12.37
N GLN A 96 -9.02 -3.98 13.60
CA GLN A 96 -9.86 -2.85 14.00
C GLN A 96 -9.12 -1.50 13.82
N ARG A 97 -7.83 -1.43 14.14
CA ARG A 97 -6.99 -0.25 13.84
C ARG A 97 -6.85 -0.01 12.34
N LYS A 98 -6.56 -1.06 11.57
CA LYS A 98 -6.39 -0.97 10.11
C LYS A 98 -7.69 -0.54 9.42
N MET A 99 -8.85 -1.00 9.88
CA MET A 99 -10.16 -0.55 9.40
C MET A 99 -10.42 0.95 9.64
N ASN A 100 -9.78 1.56 10.64
CA ASN A 100 -9.93 2.98 10.92
C ASN A 100 -9.05 3.90 10.06
N THR A 101 -8.11 3.33 9.29
CA THR A 101 -7.22 4.08 8.39
C THR A 101 -7.99 4.75 7.24
N ALA A 102 -7.43 5.84 6.71
CA ALA A 102 -8.01 6.55 5.57
C ALA A 102 -8.12 5.65 4.33
N ARG A 103 -7.09 4.82 4.08
CA ARG A 103 -7.05 3.88 2.95
C ARG A 103 -8.18 2.87 3.00
N TYR A 104 -8.41 2.22 4.15
CA TYR A 104 -9.52 1.28 4.30
C TYR A 104 -10.87 1.98 4.06
N LYS A 105 -11.08 3.14 4.68
CA LYS A 105 -12.32 3.92 4.51
C LYS A 105 -12.56 4.35 3.06
N MET A 106 -11.50 4.70 2.32
CA MET A 106 -11.58 5.02 0.90
C MET A 106 -12.05 3.82 0.08
N VAL A 107 -11.43 2.64 0.26
CA VAL A 107 -11.85 1.41 -0.45
C VAL A 107 -13.27 1.02 -0.06
N ALA A 108 -13.60 1.12 1.23
CA ALA A 108 -14.91 0.75 1.73
C ALA A 108 -16.04 1.60 1.13
N LYS A 109 -15.77 2.87 0.76
CA LYS A 109 -16.74 3.71 0.05
C LYS A 109 -17.04 3.20 -1.36
N ILE A 110 -16.08 2.60 -2.05
CA ILE A 110 -16.24 2.06 -3.41
C ILE A 110 -17.29 0.96 -3.46
N ILE A 111 -17.51 0.25 -2.35
CA ILE A 111 -18.48 -0.84 -2.25
C ILE A 111 -19.91 -0.38 -2.62
N TYR A 112 -20.24 0.87 -2.31
CA TYR A 112 -21.56 1.44 -2.55
C TYR A 112 -21.69 2.09 -3.93
N ASN A 113 -20.62 2.15 -4.73
CA ASN A 113 -20.64 2.68 -6.08
C ASN A 113 -21.21 1.65 -7.06
N LYS A 114 -21.86 2.13 -8.14
CA LYS A 114 -22.42 1.28 -9.19
C LYS A 114 -21.36 0.45 -9.91
N ASP A 115 -20.14 0.98 -10.02
CA ASP A 115 -19.01 0.35 -10.70
C ASP A 115 -18.11 -0.47 -9.75
N CYS A 116 -18.65 -0.95 -8.62
CA CYS A 116 -17.91 -1.76 -7.65
C CYS A 116 -17.47 -3.10 -8.27
N PRO A 117 -16.16 -3.44 -8.22
CA PRO A 117 -15.69 -4.75 -8.64
C PRO A 117 -16.34 -5.90 -7.85
N LYS A 118 -16.79 -6.95 -8.56
CA LYS A 118 -17.54 -8.08 -7.97
C LYS A 118 -16.74 -8.84 -6.91
N ASP A 119 -15.44 -8.97 -7.13
CA ASP A 119 -14.46 -9.57 -6.24
C ASP A 119 -14.29 -8.75 -4.95
N LEU A 120 -14.21 -7.42 -5.04
CA LEU A 120 -14.19 -6.54 -3.87
C LEU A 120 -15.48 -6.64 -3.06
N LEU A 121 -16.64 -6.69 -3.73
CA LEU A 121 -17.93 -6.89 -3.07
C LEU A 121 -17.99 -8.25 -2.35
N LYS A 122 -17.48 -9.32 -2.97
CA LYS A 122 -17.41 -10.66 -2.37
C LYS A 122 -16.47 -10.68 -1.15
N LEU A 123 -15.31 -10.04 -1.26
CA LEU A 123 -14.36 -9.89 -0.16
C LEU A 123 -15.01 -9.15 1.01
N HIS A 124 -15.68 -8.03 0.76
CA HIS A 124 -16.36 -7.25 1.79
C HIS A 124 -17.49 -8.04 2.49
N LYS A 125 -18.34 -8.73 1.73
CA LYS A 125 -19.40 -9.59 2.31
C LYS A 125 -18.81 -10.66 3.23
N SER A 126 -17.75 -11.34 2.79
CA SER A 126 -17.06 -12.34 3.60
C SER A 126 -16.43 -11.73 4.86
N LEU A 127 -15.81 -10.56 4.73
CA LEU A 127 -15.20 -9.82 5.84
C LEU A 127 -16.26 -9.41 6.87
N SER A 128 -17.41 -8.89 6.45
CA SER A 128 -18.51 -8.49 7.35
C SER A 128 -18.96 -9.65 8.23
N ILE A 129 -19.15 -10.85 7.64
CA ILE A 129 -19.55 -12.05 8.38
C ILE A 129 -18.50 -12.41 9.44
N ASN A 130 -17.21 -12.39 9.10
CA ASN A 130 -16.16 -12.73 10.05
C ASN A 130 -16.01 -11.66 11.14
N ILE A 131 -16.27 -10.38 10.83
CA ILE A 131 -16.32 -9.28 11.80
C ILE A 131 -17.44 -9.50 12.82
N ASP A 132 -18.62 -9.91 12.38
CA ASP A 132 -19.75 -10.13 13.29
C ASP A 132 -19.53 -11.39 14.14
N ALA A 133 -18.97 -12.45 13.54
CA ALA A 133 -18.59 -13.66 14.27
C ALA A 133 -17.54 -13.38 15.37
N ILE A 134 -16.54 -12.52 15.12
CA ILE A 134 -15.53 -12.22 16.14
C ILE A 134 -16.05 -11.32 17.26
N LYS A 135 -16.98 -10.41 16.95
CA LYS A 135 -17.69 -9.64 17.98
C LYS A 135 -18.52 -10.57 18.87
N LEU A 136 -19.20 -11.55 18.28
CA LEU A 136 -19.97 -12.54 19.02
C LEU A 136 -19.07 -13.36 19.97
N ILE A 137 -17.98 -13.94 19.46
CA ILE A 137 -17.02 -14.69 20.27
C ILE A 137 -16.43 -13.83 21.40
N LYS A 138 -16.14 -12.56 21.12
CA LYS A 138 -15.65 -11.62 22.14
C LYS A 138 -16.69 -11.44 23.25
N ASN A 139 -17.94 -11.21 22.89
CA ASN A 139 -19.04 -11.05 23.85
C ASN A 139 -19.23 -12.32 24.68
N GLU A 140 -19.26 -13.50 24.05
CA GLU A 140 -19.34 -14.80 24.75
C GLU A 140 -18.18 -14.99 25.73
N PHE A 141 -16.96 -14.59 25.35
CA PHE A 141 -15.81 -14.71 26.22
C PHE A 141 -15.85 -13.72 27.39
N ASP A 142 -16.36 -12.51 27.18
CA ASP A 142 -16.54 -11.53 28.24
C ASP A 142 -17.64 -11.95 29.23
N VAL A 143 -18.72 -12.60 28.76
CA VAL A 143 -19.73 -13.24 29.62
C VAL A 143 -19.09 -14.37 30.42
N PHE A 144 -18.42 -15.31 29.77
CA PHE A 144 -17.75 -16.44 30.41
C PHE A 144 -16.80 -16.00 31.53
N LYS A 145 -15.98 -14.95 31.32
CA LYS A 145 -15.09 -14.41 32.36
C LYS A 145 -15.82 -13.87 33.58
N LYS A 146 -16.99 -13.27 33.38
CA LYS A 146 -17.75 -12.58 34.43
C LYS A 146 -18.59 -13.54 35.25
N THR A 147 -19.28 -14.48 34.59
CA THR A 147 -20.26 -15.37 35.21
C THR A 147 -19.70 -16.78 35.36
N ASP A 148 -19.44 -17.46 34.25
CA ASP A 148 -19.33 -18.93 34.23
C ASP A 148 -17.98 -19.42 34.78
N LYS A 149 -16.91 -18.67 34.53
CA LYS A 149 -15.53 -19.03 34.91
C LYS A 149 -15.36 -19.18 36.43
N LYS A 150 -16.12 -18.43 37.22
CA LYS A 150 -16.03 -18.47 38.70
C LYS A 150 -16.65 -19.72 39.31
N HIS A 151 -17.56 -20.37 38.60
CA HIS A 151 -18.28 -21.56 39.07
C HIS A 151 -17.67 -22.86 38.55
N LEU A 152 -16.64 -22.79 37.72
CA LEU A 152 -15.97 -23.94 37.13
C LEU A 152 -14.77 -24.40 37.96
N PRO A 153 -14.50 -25.72 38.04
CA PRO A 153 -13.21 -26.23 38.50
C PRO A 153 -12.07 -25.64 37.67
N TYR A 154 -10.93 -25.38 38.31
CA TYR A 154 -9.79 -24.68 37.70
C TYR A 154 -9.37 -25.28 36.34
N GLU A 155 -9.22 -26.59 36.26
CA GLU A 155 -8.81 -27.27 35.02
C GLU A 155 -9.79 -27.04 33.87
N LYS A 156 -11.10 -27.18 34.13
CA LYS A 156 -12.14 -26.89 33.14
C LYS A 156 -12.14 -25.41 32.75
N ALA A 157 -11.97 -24.51 33.72
CA ALA A 157 -11.89 -23.07 33.45
C ALA A 157 -10.70 -22.71 32.56
N VAL A 158 -9.55 -23.37 32.73
CA VAL A 158 -8.37 -23.20 31.87
C VAL A 158 -8.64 -23.73 30.46
N GLN A 159 -9.16 -24.96 30.32
CA GLN A 159 -9.47 -25.56 29.02
C GLN A 159 -10.48 -24.71 28.21
N GLU A 160 -11.58 -24.31 28.85
CA GLU A 160 -12.63 -23.47 28.25
C GLU A 160 -12.11 -22.07 27.88
N THR A 161 -11.20 -21.51 28.71
CA THR A 161 -10.50 -20.27 28.38
C THR A 161 -9.67 -20.49 27.11
N GLU A 162 -8.77 -21.48 27.09
CA GLU A 162 -7.90 -21.75 25.94
C GLU A 162 -8.67 -21.97 24.64
N GLN A 163 -9.75 -22.74 24.67
CA GLN A 163 -10.54 -23.02 23.48
C GLN A 163 -11.14 -21.74 22.89
N ARG A 164 -11.71 -20.87 23.72
CA ARG A 164 -12.26 -19.57 23.27
C ARG A 164 -11.19 -18.68 22.69
N LEU A 165 -10.00 -18.66 23.30
CA LEU A 165 -8.88 -17.89 22.76
C LEU A 165 -8.39 -18.39 21.43
N ARG A 166 -8.28 -19.71 21.28
CA ARG A 166 -7.85 -20.31 20.01
C ARG A 166 -8.82 -19.88 18.90
N LYS A 167 -10.13 -19.97 19.12
CA LYS A 167 -11.16 -19.47 18.20
C LYS A 167 -11.01 -17.98 17.88
N MET A 168 -10.81 -17.16 18.90
CA MET A 168 -10.66 -15.71 18.74
C MET A 168 -9.38 -15.33 18.00
N ARG A 169 -8.27 -16.04 18.22
CA ARG A 169 -6.99 -15.83 17.52
C ARG A 169 -7.09 -16.22 16.06
N THR A 170 -7.62 -17.40 15.77
CA THR A 170 -7.74 -17.90 14.38
C THR A 170 -8.65 -16.99 13.56
N LEU A 171 -9.82 -16.63 14.10
CA LEU A 171 -10.73 -15.72 13.43
C LEU A 171 -10.16 -14.30 13.35
N GLY A 172 -9.50 -13.82 14.39
CA GLY A 172 -8.89 -12.49 14.41
C GLY A 172 -7.79 -12.32 13.35
N LEU A 173 -6.96 -13.34 13.16
CA LEU A 173 -5.95 -13.35 12.09
C LEU A 173 -6.60 -13.42 10.71
N LYS A 174 -7.67 -14.19 10.54
CA LYS A 174 -8.43 -14.26 9.28
C LYS A 174 -9.02 -12.89 8.92
N VAL A 175 -9.65 -12.23 9.89
CA VAL A 175 -10.22 -10.89 9.71
C VAL A 175 -9.12 -9.87 9.39
N TYR A 176 -7.99 -9.91 10.11
CA TYR A 176 -6.84 -9.05 9.81
C TYR A 176 -6.35 -9.20 8.37
N LYS A 177 -6.14 -10.44 7.90
CA LYS A 177 -5.74 -10.70 6.51
C LYS A 177 -6.74 -10.14 5.50
N GLN A 178 -8.04 -10.34 5.74
CA GLN A 178 -9.08 -9.78 4.87
C GLN A 178 -9.09 -8.25 4.87
N VAL A 179 -8.88 -7.62 6.02
CA VAL A 179 -8.77 -6.15 6.11
C VAL A 179 -7.54 -5.65 5.34
N MET A 180 -6.41 -6.34 5.42
CA MET A 180 -5.22 -6.01 4.63
C MET A 180 -5.50 -6.16 3.13
N ASN A 181 -6.16 -7.24 2.70
CA ASN A 181 -6.57 -7.40 1.30
C ASN A 181 -7.48 -6.27 0.80
N VAL A 182 -8.36 -5.74 1.67
CA VAL A 182 -9.17 -4.55 1.32
C VAL A 182 -8.28 -3.32 1.17
N ILE A 183 -7.35 -3.09 2.09
CA ILE A 183 -6.43 -1.93 2.06
C ILE A 183 -5.53 -1.96 0.83
N GLU A 184 -5.01 -3.14 0.48
CA GLU A 184 -4.11 -3.37 -0.64
C GLU A 184 -4.84 -3.47 -1.98
N TYR A 185 -6.19 -3.48 -1.97
CA TYR A 185 -6.98 -3.57 -3.18
C TYR A 185 -6.63 -2.43 -4.15
N PRO A 186 -6.23 -2.73 -5.40
CA PRO A 186 -5.78 -1.72 -6.35
C PRO A 186 -6.96 -0.85 -6.77
N ILE A 187 -6.96 0.40 -6.35
CA ILE A 187 -7.88 1.41 -6.87
C ILE A 187 -7.14 2.09 -8.02
N VAL A 188 -7.48 1.76 -9.26
CA VAL A 188 -6.98 2.51 -10.42
C VAL A 188 -7.85 3.77 -10.54
N PRO A 189 -7.31 4.99 -10.34
CA PRO A 189 -8.05 6.19 -10.66
C PRO A 189 -8.31 6.19 -12.17
N ILE A 190 -9.59 6.21 -12.57
CA ILE A 190 -9.95 6.44 -13.97
C ILE A 190 -9.56 7.88 -14.27
N ILE A 191 -8.41 8.07 -14.92
CA ILE A 191 -8.04 9.37 -15.49
C ILE A 191 -8.89 9.52 -16.74
N ILE A 192 -9.92 10.36 -16.66
CA ILE A 192 -10.69 10.78 -17.84
C ILE A 192 -9.90 11.95 -18.45
N PRO A 193 -9.24 11.78 -19.61
CA PRO A 193 -8.58 12.90 -20.26
C PRO A 193 -9.63 13.96 -20.61
N THR A 194 -9.52 15.14 -20.00
CA THR A 194 -10.29 16.31 -20.42
C THR A 194 -9.78 16.70 -21.79
N ARG A 195 -10.67 16.70 -22.79
CA ARG A 195 -10.36 17.28 -24.12
C ARG A 195 -9.97 18.74 -23.89
N GLN A 196 -8.72 19.07 -24.18
CA GLN A 196 -8.28 20.45 -24.42
C GLN A 196 -8.84 20.92 -25.76
#